data_AF-A0A7S0V1K7-F1
#
_entry.id   AF-A0A7S0V1K7-F1
#
_cell.length_a   1.000
_cell.length_b   1.000
_cell.length_c   1.000
_cell.angle_alpha   90.00
_cell.angle_beta   90.00
_cell.angle_gamma   90.00
#
_symmetry.space_group_name_H-M   'P 1'
#
loop_
_entity.id
_entity.type
_entity.pdbx_description
1 polymer ?
#
loop_
_entity_poly.entity_id
_entity_poly.type
_entity_poly.pdbx_seq_one_letter_code
_entity_poly.pdbx_strand_id
1 'polypeptide(L)'
;AAAAVAAAAAAAADVRHQDKILRGEVGGSPGFFHRGGMVILAVVLSSCLRGTQLIESKLKAVQLLCRCAPFCSTDVVLGRCVPYVMTAVNDPCAAVRTAALRGVVSMMTHLPPPLPIEESAIFSDYVLPSLSALPKDPDISVRVEFASALAQLAASAQKHLSVLQNLANREMAAAAAAAAAVVIRALQPEPLNDGEDEERSGKGGEKRGEGK
;
A
#
# COMPACT_ATOMS: atom_id res chain seq x y z
N ALA A 1 -28.48 -17.64 -4.98
CA ALA A 1 -27.48 -18.30 -4.12
C ALA A 1 -26.18 -18.61 -4.88
N ALA A 2 -26.19 -19.43 -5.95
CA ALA A 2 -24.97 -19.85 -6.65
C ALA A 2 -24.15 -18.70 -7.29
N ALA A 3 -24.79 -17.69 -7.87
CA ALA A 3 -24.09 -16.53 -8.46
C ALA A 3 -23.35 -15.67 -7.41
N ALA A 4 -23.90 -15.56 -6.20
CA ALA A 4 -23.27 -14.83 -5.09
C ALA A 4 -22.05 -15.60 -4.52
N VAL A 5 -22.13 -16.93 -4.49
CA VAL A 5 -21.01 -17.80 -4.07
C VAL A 5 -19.87 -17.80 -5.10
N ALA A 6 -20.20 -17.77 -6.40
CA ALA A 6 -19.19 -17.65 -7.47
C ALA A 6 -18.49 -16.28 -7.43
N ALA A 7 -19.23 -15.20 -7.17
CA ALA A 7 -18.66 -13.87 -6.95
C ALA A 7 -17.76 -13.82 -5.69
N ALA A 8 -18.13 -14.55 -4.63
CA ALA A 8 -17.34 -14.66 -3.40
C ALA A 8 -16.02 -15.45 -3.61
N ALA A 9 -16.04 -16.51 -4.42
CA ALA A 9 -14.83 -17.26 -4.77
C ALA A 9 -13.87 -16.44 -5.65
N ALA A 10 -14.41 -15.64 -6.58
CA ALA A 10 -13.63 -14.71 -7.40
C ALA A 10 -13.03 -13.56 -6.55
N ALA A 11 -13.81 -13.00 -5.62
CA ALA A 11 -13.34 -11.97 -4.70
C ALA A 11 -12.29 -12.50 -3.71
N ALA A 12 -12.42 -13.72 -3.19
CA ALA A 12 -11.44 -14.33 -2.29
C ALA A 12 -10.14 -14.76 -3.01
N ALA A 13 -10.21 -15.06 -4.31
CA ALA A 13 -9.04 -15.32 -5.14
C ALA A 13 -8.31 -14.00 -5.50
N ASP A 14 -9.06 -12.94 -5.78
CA ASP A 14 -8.53 -11.58 -6.01
C ASP A 14 -7.90 -10.99 -4.74
N VAL A 15 -8.52 -11.19 -3.56
CA VAL A 15 -7.95 -10.80 -2.26
C VAL A 15 -6.64 -11.53 -1.98
N ARG A 16 -6.53 -12.84 -2.25
CA ARG A 16 -5.25 -13.57 -2.09
C ARG A 16 -4.16 -13.15 -3.09
N HIS A 17 -4.55 -12.65 -4.27
CA HIS A 17 -3.60 -12.12 -5.25
C HIS A 17 -3.20 -10.68 -4.90
N GLN A 18 -4.12 -9.89 -4.34
CA GLN A 18 -3.87 -8.52 -3.89
C GLN A 18 -3.18 -8.44 -2.53
N ASP A 19 -3.34 -9.40 -1.63
CA ASP A 19 -2.52 -9.54 -0.41
C ASP A 19 -1.04 -9.76 -0.74
N LYS A 20 -0.75 -10.44 -1.86
CA LYS A 20 0.62 -10.55 -2.40
C LYS A 20 1.14 -9.21 -2.96
N ILE A 21 0.25 -8.37 -3.51
CA ILE A 21 0.57 -7.02 -3.99
C ILE A 21 0.74 -6.04 -2.81
N LEU A 22 -0.12 -6.10 -1.79
CA LEU A 22 -0.07 -5.32 -0.54
C LEU A 22 1.13 -5.70 0.32
N ARG A 23 1.55 -6.97 0.32
CA ARG A 23 2.81 -7.42 0.95
C ARG A 23 4.07 -7.00 0.20
N GLY A 24 3.95 -6.28 -0.92
CA GLY A 24 5.11 -5.76 -1.64
C GLY A 24 5.99 -6.84 -2.28
N GLU A 25 5.44 -8.03 -2.57
CA GLU A 25 6.07 -8.98 -3.49
C GLU A 25 5.74 -8.59 -4.93
N VAL A 26 6.19 -7.40 -5.33
CA VAL A 26 6.41 -7.12 -6.74
C VAL A 26 7.54 -8.04 -7.18
N GLY A 27 7.16 -9.02 -8.00
CA GLY A 27 8.04 -9.99 -8.61
C GLY A 27 9.30 -9.34 -9.16
N GLY A 28 10.39 -9.74 -8.56
CA GLY A 28 11.74 -9.68 -9.04
C GLY A 28 12.56 -10.34 -7.95
N SER A 29 13.15 -11.50 -8.22
CA SER A 29 14.40 -11.78 -7.54
C SER A 29 15.40 -10.80 -8.12
N PRO A 30 15.95 -9.88 -7.32
CA PRO A 30 17.31 -9.49 -7.56
C PRO A 30 18.10 -9.99 -6.35
N GLY A 31 19.19 -10.69 -6.61
CA GLY A 31 20.04 -11.24 -5.56
C GLY A 31 20.27 -10.24 -4.44
N PHE A 32 20.43 -10.74 -3.23
CA PHE A 32 20.62 -10.01 -1.95
C PHE A 32 21.37 -8.66 -2.05
N PHE A 33 22.31 -8.55 -2.99
CA PHE A 33 23.05 -7.33 -3.33
C PHE A 33 22.26 -6.17 -3.95
N HIS A 34 21.16 -6.39 -4.69
CA HIS A 34 20.51 -5.32 -5.45
C HIS A 34 19.63 -4.42 -4.57
N ARG A 35 18.84 -5.00 -3.64
CA ARG A 35 18.07 -4.20 -2.66
C ARG A 35 18.97 -3.60 -1.58
N GLY A 36 19.90 -4.38 -1.03
CA GLY A 36 20.82 -3.90 0.01
C GLY A 36 21.79 -2.83 -0.50
N GLY A 37 22.35 -3.01 -1.71
CA GLY A 37 23.28 -2.08 -2.33
C GLY A 37 22.67 -0.72 -2.61
N MET A 38 21.39 -0.66 -3.00
CA MET A 38 20.71 0.62 -3.23
C MET A 38 20.47 1.40 -1.94
N VAL A 39 20.22 0.71 -0.82
CA VAL A 39 20.13 1.35 0.50
C VAL A 39 21.48 1.96 0.90
N ILE A 40 22.58 1.24 0.66
CA ILE A 40 23.94 1.76 0.92
C ILE A 40 24.19 3.01 0.07
N LEU A 41 23.86 2.97 -1.22
CA LEU A 41 23.97 4.13 -2.11
C LEU A 41 23.15 5.32 -1.60
N ALA A 42 21.90 5.09 -1.20
CA ALA A 42 21.07 6.14 -0.63
C ALA A 42 21.71 6.75 0.63
N VAL A 43 22.24 5.93 1.55
CA VAL A 43 22.91 6.41 2.77
C VAL A 43 24.18 7.20 2.47
N VAL A 44 24.99 6.75 1.51
CA VAL A 44 26.21 7.45 1.08
C VAL A 44 25.83 8.79 0.45
N LEU A 45 24.87 8.82 -0.46
CA LEU A 45 24.39 10.06 -1.11
C LEU A 45 23.79 11.04 -0.09
N SER A 46 23.01 10.55 0.88
CA SER A 46 22.50 11.34 2.00
C SER A 46 23.61 11.94 2.86
N SER A 47 24.69 11.19 3.08
CA SER A 47 25.87 11.66 3.81
C SER A 47 26.64 12.73 3.01
N CYS A 48 26.80 12.53 1.70
CA CYS A 48 27.37 13.54 0.80
C CYS A 48 26.54 14.82 0.77
N LEU A 49 25.21 14.71 0.77
CA LEU A 49 24.32 15.87 0.80
C LEU A 49 24.50 16.70 2.08
N ARG A 50 24.70 16.05 3.24
CA ARG A 50 24.97 16.74 4.52
C ARG A 50 26.39 17.30 4.62
N GLY A 51 27.40 16.58 4.10
CA GLY A 51 28.81 16.91 4.31
C GLY A 51 29.42 17.87 3.29
N THR A 52 28.77 18.11 2.16
CA THR A 52 29.35 18.90 1.06
C THR A 52 28.97 20.37 1.15
N GLN A 53 29.95 21.26 0.99
CA GLN A 53 29.71 22.71 0.94
C GLN A 53 29.54 23.26 -0.48
N LEU A 54 30.01 22.52 -1.49
CA LEU A 54 29.91 22.90 -2.88
C LEU A 54 28.47 22.72 -3.41
N ILE A 55 27.90 23.79 -3.94
CA ILE A 55 26.53 23.83 -4.49
C ILE A 55 26.33 22.76 -5.58
N GLU A 56 27.30 22.61 -6.50
CA GLU A 56 27.22 21.61 -7.57
C GLU A 56 27.16 20.19 -7.03
N SER A 57 27.95 19.89 -5.99
CA SER A 57 27.93 18.57 -5.35
C SER A 57 26.58 18.29 -4.70
N LYS A 58 25.98 19.28 -4.03
CA LYS A 58 24.63 19.17 -3.45
C LYS A 58 23.59 18.89 -4.53
N LEU A 59 23.61 19.65 -5.63
CA LEU A 59 22.71 19.45 -6.76
C LEU A 59 22.83 18.05 -7.35
N LYS A 60 24.05 17.57 -7.57
CA LYS A 60 24.30 16.21 -8.07
C LYS A 60 23.85 15.15 -7.06
N ALA A 61 24.09 15.34 -5.78
CA ALA A 61 23.65 14.41 -4.73
C ALA A 61 22.13 14.30 -4.70
N VAL A 62 21.39 15.42 -4.73
CA VAL A 62 19.92 15.42 -4.81
C VAL A 62 19.46 14.69 -6.08
N GLN A 63 20.01 15.03 -7.25
CA GLN A 63 19.62 14.41 -8.51
C GLN A 63 19.89 12.90 -8.55
N LEU A 64 21.00 12.44 -7.98
CA LEU A 64 21.33 11.02 -7.88
C LEU A 64 20.37 10.32 -6.92
N LEU A 65 20.08 10.92 -5.76
CA LEU A 65 19.18 10.36 -4.77
C LEU A 65 17.76 10.20 -5.34
N CYS A 66 17.28 11.17 -6.12
CA CYS A 66 16.01 11.07 -6.84
C CYS A 66 16.00 9.96 -7.88
N ARG A 67 17.10 9.76 -8.62
CA ARG A 67 17.22 8.66 -9.58
C ARG A 67 17.32 7.29 -8.91
N CYS A 68 17.84 7.22 -7.69
CA CYS A 68 17.90 5.99 -6.90
C CYS A 68 16.54 5.61 -6.30
N ALA A 69 15.66 6.58 -6.02
CA ALA A 69 14.40 6.35 -5.31
C ALA A 69 13.50 5.25 -5.92
N PRO A 70 13.32 5.14 -7.25
CA PRO A 70 12.51 4.07 -7.86
C PRO A 70 13.06 2.66 -7.65
N PHE A 71 14.35 2.53 -7.32
CA PHE A 71 15.02 1.25 -7.08
C PHE A 71 15.07 0.88 -5.59
N CYS A 72 14.65 1.80 -4.71
CA CYS A 72 14.57 1.57 -3.27
C CYS A 72 13.18 1.02 -2.88
N SER A 73 13.13 0.33 -1.74
CA SER A 73 11.85 -0.03 -1.12
C SER A 73 11.14 1.22 -0.58
N THR A 74 9.81 1.22 -0.61
CA THR A 74 8.96 2.34 -0.16
C THR A 74 9.35 2.85 1.22
N ASP A 75 9.57 1.95 2.18
CA ASP A 75 9.95 2.30 3.57
C ASP A 75 11.30 3.05 3.64
N VAL A 76 12.23 2.73 2.74
CA VAL A 76 13.53 3.41 2.68
C VAL A 76 13.40 4.79 2.03
N VAL A 77 12.56 4.90 1.00
CA VAL A 77 12.32 6.18 0.32
C VAL A 77 11.67 7.16 1.30
N LEU A 78 10.62 6.72 1.98
CA LEU A 78 9.85 7.55 2.92
C LEU A 78 10.62 7.82 4.22
N GLY A 79 11.20 6.79 4.84
CA GLY A 79 11.91 6.92 6.12
C GLY A 79 13.31 7.54 6.02
N ARG A 80 13.94 7.56 4.83
CA ARG A 80 15.27 8.16 4.65
C ARG A 80 15.31 9.16 3.51
N CYS A 81 15.12 8.73 2.27
CA CYS A 81 15.42 9.57 1.10
C CYS A 81 14.68 10.90 1.14
N VAL A 82 13.38 10.87 1.43
CA VAL A 82 12.52 12.05 1.48
C VAL A 82 12.97 13.02 2.57
N PRO A 83 13.13 12.61 3.85
CA PRO A 83 13.67 13.49 4.88
C PRO A 83 15.01 14.12 4.53
N TYR A 84 15.91 13.35 3.92
CA TYR A 84 17.23 13.85 3.50
C TYR A 84 17.12 14.93 2.44
N VAL A 85 16.32 14.73 1.39
CA VAL A 85 16.12 15.77 0.38
C VAL A 85 15.39 16.98 0.98
N MET A 86 14.49 16.76 1.94
CA MET A 86 13.78 17.85 2.62
C MET A 86 14.71 18.78 3.41
N THR A 87 15.84 18.28 3.94
CA THR A 87 16.85 19.15 4.54
C THR A 87 17.47 20.14 3.53
N ALA A 88 17.56 19.76 2.25
CA ALA A 88 18.08 20.60 1.18
C ALA A 88 17.05 21.63 0.66
N VAL A 89 15.78 21.51 1.04
CA VAL A 89 14.74 22.51 0.71
C VAL A 89 14.98 23.84 1.43
N ASN A 90 15.71 23.84 2.54
CA ASN A 90 16.09 25.04 3.30
C ASN A 90 17.54 25.48 3.05
N ASP A 91 18.17 25.03 1.94
CA ASP A 91 19.55 25.40 1.61
C ASP A 91 19.67 26.90 1.25
N PRO A 92 20.79 27.58 1.59
CA PRO A 92 21.01 28.98 1.21
C PRO A 92 20.94 29.21 -0.31
N CYS A 93 21.29 28.22 -1.13
CA CYS A 93 21.25 28.35 -2.58
C CYS A 93 19.85 28.03 -3.14
N ALA A 94 19.26 29.00 -3.85
CA ALA A 94 17.95 28.85 -4.51
C ALA A 94 17.88 27.65 -5.46
N ALA A 95 18.95 27.42 -6.23
CA ALA A 95 19.00 26.30 -7.18
C ALA A 95 18.90 24.94 -6.47
N VAL A 96 19.52 24.81 -5.30
CA VAL A 96 19.44 23.59 -4.47
C VAL A 96 18.03 23.43 -3.92
N ARG A 97 17.42 24.51 -3.41
CA ARG A 97 16.03 24.49 -2.92
C ARG A 97 15.04 24.03 -4.00
N THR A 98 15.12 24.62 -5.20
CA THR A 98 14.29 24.24 -6.36
C THR A 98 14.51 22.77 -6.75
N ALA A 99 15.77 22.32 -6.83
CA ALA A 99 16.08 20.93 -7.17
C ALA A 99 15.60 19.93 -6.12
N ALA A 100 15.76 20.27 -4.83
CA ALA A 100 15.29 19.47 -3.71
C ALA A 100 13.77 19.33 -3.73
N LEU A 101 13.05 20.44 -3.91
CA LEU A 101 11.60 20.44 -4.00
C LEU A 101 11.09 19.56 -5.14
N ARG A 102 11.64 19.72 -6.34
CA ARG A 102 11.30 18.86 -7.50
C ARG A 102 11.62 17.40 -7.22
N GLY A 103 12.74 17.15 -6.53
CA GLY A 103 13.16 15.82 -6.12
C GLY A 103 12.17 15.14 -5.19
N VAL A 104 11.66 15.86 -4.19
CA VAL A 104 10.66 15.35 -3.24
C VAL A 104 9.37 15.02 -3.96
N VAL A 105 8.88 15.91 -4.81
CA VAL A 105 7.66 15.69 -5.60
C VAL A 105 7.79 14.45 -6.48
N SER A 106 8.93 14.30 -7.16
CA SER A 106 9.21 13.13 -7.99
C SER A 106 9.20 11.85 -7.14
N MET A 107 9.91 11.83 -6.00
CA MET A 107 9.92 10.69 -5.09
C MET A 107 8.49 10.33 -4.63
N MET A 108 7.71 11.31 -4.15
CA MET A 108 6.34 11.09 -3.68
C MET A 108 5.41 10.57 -4.77
N THR A 109 5.53 11.10 -5.99
CA THR A 109 4.68 10.71 -7.13
C THR A 109 5.01 9.30 -7.64
N HIS A 110 6.26 8.86 -7.50
CA HIS A 110 6.70 7.54 -7.92
C HIS A 110 6.27 6.42 -6.97
N LEU A 111 5.91 6.72 -5.73
CA LEU A 111 5.54 5.68 -4.76
C LEU A 111 4.23 4.99 -5.15
N PRO A 112 4.18 3.65 -5.06
CA PRO A 112 2.95 2.92 -5.30
C PRO A 112 1.94 3.20 -4.17
N PRO A 113 0.68 3.57 -4.47
CA PRO A 113 -0.38 3.56 -3.49
C PRO A 113 -0.86 2.12 -3.19
N PRO A 114 -1.27 1.80 -1.95
CA PRO A 114 -1.27 2.67 -0.76
C PRO A 114 0.12 2.79 -0.12
N LEU A 115 0.33 3.86 0.66
CA LEU A 115 1.49 3.96 1.54
C LEU A 115 1.35 2.96 2.71
N PRO A 116 2.46 2.52 3.32
CA PRO A 116 2.42 1.78 4.58
C PRO A 116 1.61 2.54 5.64
N ILE A 117 0.90 1.81 6.51
CA ILE A 117 0.05 2.41 7.56
C ILE A 117 0.85 3.34 8.47
N GLU A 118 2.09 2.94 8.81
CA GLU A 118 3.01 3.71 9.64
C GLU A 118 3.35 5.09 9.06
N GLU A 119 3.24 5.26 7.74
CA GLU A 119 3.62 6.47 7.03
C GLU A 119 2.42 7.12 6.32
N SER A 120 1.19 6.75 6.67
CA SER A 120 -0.03 7.32 6.06
C SER A 120 -0.20 8.81 6.32
N ALA A 121 0.34 9.31 7.44
CA ALA A 121 0.27 10.71 7.84
C ALA A 121 1.47 11.56 7.37
N ILE A 122 2.39 11.00 6.57
CA ILE A 122 3.61 11.71 6.16
C ILE A 122 3.34 13.05 5.46
N PHE A 123 2.24 13.14 4.71
CA PHE A 123 1.84 14.36 4.02
C PHE A 123 1.49 15.49 5.01
N SER A 124 0.65 15.21 6.01
CA SER A 124 0.20 16.20 6.99
C SER A 124 1.25 16.52 8.04
N ASP A 125 1.99 15.51 8.48
CA ASP A 125 2.84 15.62 9.67
C ASP A 125 4.24 16.10 9.31
N TYR A 126 4.70 15.84 8.09
CA TYR A 126 6.08 16.11 7.68
C TYR A 126 6.20 16.96 6.41
N VAL A 127 5.61 16.51 5.30
CA VAL A 127 5.85 17.12 3.98
C VAL A 127 5.29 18.53 3.93
N LEU A 128 3.99 18.73 4.22
CA LEU A 128 3.36 20.05 4.12
C LEU A 128 3.93 21.07 5.12
N PRO A 129 4.14 20.72 6.42
CA PRO A 129 4.77 21.63 7.37
C PRO A 129 6.16 22.10 6.93
N SER A 130 6.97 21.18 6.38
CA SER A 130 8.32 21.50 5.90
C SER A 130 8.34 22.48 4.73
N LEU A 131 7.24 22.59 3.98
CA LEU A 131 7.13 23.49 2.82
C LEU A 131 6.46 24.83 3.15
N SER A 132 6.00 25.03 4.38
CA SER A 132 5.22 26.20 4.80
C SER A 132 5.94 27.55 4.63
N ALA A 133 7.27 27.56 4.62
CA ALA A 133 8.10 28.76 4.45
C ALA A 133 8.31 29.17 2.98
N LEU A 134 8.18 28.23 2.03
CA LEU A 134 8.49 28.46 0.61
C LEU A 134 7.62 29.49 -0.12
N PRO A 135 6.34 29.71 0.22
CA PRO A 135 5.56 30.80 -0.38
C PRO A 135 6.19 32.19 -0.19
N LYS A 136 6.97 32.37 0.87
CA LYS A 136 7.62 33.63 1.25
C LYS A 136 9.11 33.67 0.86
N ASP A 137 9.57 32.71 0.08
CA ASP A 137 10.98 32.63 -0.34
C ASP A 137 11.39 33.88 -1.15
N PRO A 138 12.59 34.44 -0.92
CA PRO A 138 13.06 35.62 -1.64
C PRO A 138 13.16 35.36 -3.15
N ASP A 139 13.53 34.14 -3.55
CA ASP A 139 13.74 33.78 -4.94
C ASP A 139 12.42 33.44 -5.64
N ILE A 140 12.15 34.13 -6.75
CA ILE A 140 10.94 33.87 -7.53
C ILE A 140 10.93 32.47 -8.14
N SER A 141 12.10 31.95 -8.53
CA SER A 141 12.25 30.61 -9.09
C SER A 141 11.78 29.52 -8.13
N VAL A 142 12.04 29.68 -6.83
CA VAL A 142 11.61 28.73 -5.79
C VAL A 142 10.09 28.81 -5.61
N ARG A 143 9.50 30.01 -5.62
CA ARG A 143 8.04 30.20 -5.51
C ARG A 143 7.26 29.63 -6.70
N VAL A 144 7.78 29.79 -7.91
CA VAL A 144 7.20 29.20 -9.13
C VAL A 144 7.24 27.68 -9.06
N GLU A 145 8.38 27.11 -8.65
CA GLU A 145 8.49 25.66 -8.48
C GLU A 145 7.56 25.16 -7.37
N PHE A 146 7.44 25.89 -6.26
CA PHE A 146 6.55 25.57 -5.16
C PHE A 146 5.08 25.46 -5.60
N ALA A 147 4.60 26.37 -6.44
CA ALA A 147 3.24 26.30 -6.97
C ALA A 147 3.00 25.01 -7.77
N SER A 148 3.95 24.62 -8.63
CA SER A 148 3.88 23.36 -9.40
C SER A 148 3.98 22.12 -8.49
N ALA A 149 4.90 22.15 -7.54
CA ALA A 149 5.12 21.08 -6.58
C ALA A 149 3.88 20.81 -5.72
N LEU A 150 3.23 21.86 -5.24
CA LEU A 150 2.04 21.75 -4.41
C LEU A 150 0.88 21.08 -5.16
N ALA A 151 0.68 21.43 -6.42
CA ALA A 151 -0.35 20.80 -7.26
C ALA A 151 -0.11 19.30 -7.44
N GLN A 152 1.14 18.90 -7.70
CA GLN A 152 1.52 17.50 -7.88
C GLN A 152 1.42 16.70 -6.58
N LEU A 153 1.85 17.29 -5.45
CA LEU A 153 1.72 16.68 -4.13
C LEU A 153 0.25 16.47 -3.75
N ALA A 154 -0.62 17.44 -4.02
CA ALA A 154 -2.05 17.31 -3.77
C ALA A 154 -2.67 16.17 -4.59
N ALA A 155 -2.32 16.05 -5.88
CA ALA A 155 -2.78 14.96 -6.74
C ALA A 155 -2.27 13.59 -6.25
N SER A 156 -1.01 13.49 -5.84
CA SER A 156 -0.44 12.28 -5.24
C SER A 156 -1.17 11.91 -3.94
N ALA A 157 -1.34 12.85 -3.01
CA ALA A 157 -2.05 12.62 -1.75
C ALA A 157 -3.49 12.14 -1.98
N GLN A 158 -4.21 12.75 -2.93
CA GLN A 158 -5.57 12.32 -3.31
C GLN A 158 -5.57 10.87 -3.84
N LYS A 159 -4.60 10.49 -4.67
CA LYS A 159 -4.48 9.12 -5.19
C LYS A 159 -4.26 8.12 -4.06
N HIS A 160 -3.36 8.41 -3.13
CA HIS A 160 -3.12 7.56 -1.96
C HIS A 160 -4.38 7.44 -1.09
N LEU A 161 -5.05 8.55 -0.81
CA LEU A 161 -6.29 8.55 -0.02
C LEU A 161 -7.43 7.77 -0.69
N SER A 162 -7.62 7.95 -1.99
CA SER A 162 -8.67 7.26 -2.74
C SER A 162 -8.48 5.74 -2.71
N VAL A 163 -7.24 5.27 -2.83
CA VAL A 163 -6.92 3.84 -2.70
C VAL A 163 -7.22 3.34 -1.28
N LEU A 164 -6.79 4.08 -0.25
CA LEU A 164 -7.08 3.71 1.16
C LEU A 164 -8.60 3.64 1.44
N GLN A 165 -9.37 4.60 0.96
CA GLN A 165 -10.83 4.61 1.11
C GLN A 165 -11.50 3.44 0.38
N ASN A 166 -11.04 3.11 -0.83
CA ASN A 166 -11.57 1.98 -1.58
C ASN A 166 -11.26 0.66 -0.86
N LEU A 167 -10.05 0.49 -0.32
CA LEU A 167 -9.69 -0.67 0.48
C LEU A 167 -10.58 -0.80 1.72
N ALA A 168 -10.75 0.28 2.50
CA ALA A 168 -11.63 0.29 3.67
C ALA A 168 -13.09 -0.06 3.32
N ASN A 169 -13.61 0.50 2.23
CA ASN A 169 -14.96 0.20 1.75
C ASN A 169 -15.11 -1.27 1.33
N ARG A 170 -14.08 -1.86 0.71
CA ARG A 170 -14.07 -3.29 0.32
C ARG A 170 -14.03 -4.19 1.54
N GLU A 171 -13.21 -3.88 2.55
CA GLU A 171 -13.15 -4.62 3.81
C GLU A 171 -14.50 -4.60 4.53
N MET A 172 -15.14 -3.42 4.61
CA MET A 172 -16.46 -3.26 5.22
C MET A 172 -17.56 -4.00 4.44
N ALA A 173 -17.48 -4.00 3.10
CA ALA A 173 -18.38 -4.78 2.25
C ALA A 173 -18.16 -6.30 2.40
N ALA A 174 -16.91 -6.76 2.54
CA ALA A 174 -16.60 -8.17 2.80
C ALA A 174 -17.12 -8.62 4.17
N ALA A 175 -16.96 -7.79 5.21
CA ALA A 175 -17.49 -8.05 6.54
C ALA A 175 -19.03 -8.10 6.54
N ALA A 176 -19.68 -7.16 5.85
CA ALA A 176 -21.15 -7.15 5.70
C ALA A 176 -21.65 -8.37 4.92
N ALA A 177 -20.95 -8.79 3.86
CA ALA A 177 -21.28 -10.00 3.10
C ALA A 177 -21.07 -11.28 3.92
N ALA A 178 -20.03 -11.34 4.77
CA ALA A 178 -19.83 -12.45 5.70
C ALA A 178 -20.95 -12.51 6.75
N ALA A 179 -21.36 -11.36 7.31
CA ALA A 179 -22.51 -11.29 8.22
C ALA A 179 -23.81 -11.73 7.53
N ALA A 180 -24.06 -11.28 6.30
CA ALA A 180 -25.22 -11.71 5.52
C ALA A 180 -25.18 -13.22 5.21
N ALA A 181 -24.00 -13.79 4.92
CA ALA A 181 -23.84 -15.23 4.73
C ALA A 181 -24.12 -16.03 6.01
N VAL A 182 -23.72 -15.52 7.18
CA VAL A 182 -24.05 -16.11 8.49
C VAL A 182 -25.56 -16.04 8.76
N VAL A 183 -26.20 -14.91 8.47
CA VAL A 183 -27.66 -14.75 8.62
C VAL A 183 -28.43 -15.66 7.66
N ILE A 184 -28.00 -15.77 6.40
CA ILE A 184 -28.61 -16.69 5.42
C ILE A 184 -28.42 -18.15 5.85
N ARG A 185 -27.27 -18.50 6.44
CA ARG A 185 -27.03 -19.83 7.00
C ARG A 185 -27.90 -20.12 8.23
N ALA A 186 -28.16 -19.13 9.07
CA ALA A 186 -29.04 -19.25 10.24
C ALA A 186 -30.55 -19.34 9.87
N LEU A 187 -30.92 -18.86 8.67
CA LEU A 187 -32.28 -18.96 8.12
C LEU A 187 -32.55 -20.27 7.36
N GLN A 188 -31.57 -21.18 7.26
CA GLN A 188 -31.89 -22.54 6.78
C GLN A 188 -32.75 -23.22 7.86
N PRO A 189 -34.01 -23.61 7.56
CA PRO A 189 -34.77 -24.41 8.49
C PRO A 189 -34.00 -25.70 8.76
N GLU A 190 -33.81 -26.03 10.05
CA GLU A 190 -33.40 -27.37 10.47
C GLU A 190 -34.22 -28.38 9.67
N PRO A 191 -33.58 -29.37 9.00
CA PRO A 191 -34.34 -30.36 8.27
C PRO A 191 -35.32 -30.99 9.26
N LEU A 192 -36.60 -30.89 8.95
CA LEU A 192 -37.66 -31.51 9.70
C LEU A 192 -37.29 -33.00 9.77
N ASN A 193 -36.89 -33.45 10.95
CA ASN A 193 -36.57 -34.83 11.24
C ASN A 193 -37.89 -35.58 11.14
N ASP A 194 -38.25 -35.98 9.92
CA ASP A 194 -39.27 -36.99 9.67
C ASP A 194 -38.74 -38.26 10.36
N GLY A 195 -39.20 -38.47 11.59
CA GLY A 195 -38.94 -39.69 12.33
C GLY A 195 -39.35 -40.86 11.46
N GLU A 196 -38.37 -41.70 11.11
CA GLU A 196 -38.61 -43.04 10.64
C GLU A 196 -39.28 -43.82 11.80
N ASP A 197 -40.59 -43.66 11.94
CA ASP A 197 -41.47 -44.60 12.64
C ASP A 197 -41.56 -45.86 11.79
N GLU A 198 -40.48 -46.64 11.72
CA GLU A 198 -40.49 -47.99 11.17
C GLU A 198 -40.34 -49.02 12.30
N GLU A 199 -41.24 -48.96 13.27
CA GLU A 199 -41.52 -50.10 14.14
C GLU A 199 -42.96 -50.57 13.96
N ARG A 200 -43.06 -51.86 13.59
CA ARG A 200 -44.13 -52.83 13.93
C ARG A 200 -45.03 -53.26 12.77
N SER A 201 -44.60 -54.29 12.04
CA SER A 201 -45.50 -55.42 11.76
C SER A 201 -44.76 -56.74 11.43
N GLY A 202 -44.84 -57.69 12.37
CA GLY A 202 -45.10 -59.10 12.05
C GLY A 202 -43.95 -60.02 11.61
N LYS A 203 -43.04 -60.39 12.52
CA LYS A 203 -42.38 -61.71 12.44
C LYS A 203 -43.36 -62.80 12.92
N GLY A 204 -44.17 -63.31 11.99
CA GLY A 204 -44.79 -64.62 12.11
C GLY A 204 -43.78 -65.68 11.67
N GLY A 205 -43.34 -66.53 12.59
CA GLY A 205 -42.49 -67.67 12.25
C GLY A 205 -43.31 -68.78 11.62
N GLU A 206 -42.74 -69.49 10.64
CA GLU A 206 -43.06 -70.90 10.44
C GLU A 206 -41.88 -71.65 9.82
N LYS A 207 -41.67 -72.86 10.35
CA LYS A 207 -40.55 -73.79 10.12
C LYS A 207 -40.74 -74.65 8.87
N ARG A 208 -39.63 -75.06 8.25
CA ARG A 208 -39.28 -76.39 7.68
C ARG A 208 -38.16 -76.15 6.64
N GLY A 209 -37.02 -76.82 6.64
CA GLY A 209 -36.75 -78.22 6.95
C GLY A 209 -36.45 -78.95 5.64
N GLU A 210 -35.28 -79.58 5.57
CA GLU A 210 -34.81 -80.56 4.55
C GLU A 210 -34.37 -79.96 3.21
N GLY A 211 -33.27 -80.37 2.57
CA GLY A 211 -32.34 -81.46 2.86
C GLY A 211 -31.54 -81.78 1.59
N LYS A 212 -30.24 -82.06 1.78
CA LYS A 212 -29.23 -82.58 0.82
C LYS A 212 -28.77 -81.70 -0.33
#